data_AF-A0A9Q1BBZ9-F1
#
_entry.id   AF-A0A9Q1BBZ9-F1
#
_cell.length_a   1.000
_cell.length_b   1.000
_cell.length_c   1.000
_cell.angle_alpha   90.00
_cell.angle_beta   90.00
_cell.angle_gamma   90.00
#
_symmetry.space_group_name_H-M   'P 1'
#
loop_
_entity.id
_entity.type
_entity.pdbx_description
1 polymer ?
#
loop_
_entity_poly.entity_id
_entity_poly.type
_entity_poly.pdbx_seq_one_letter_code
_entity_poly.pdbx_strand_id
1 'polypeptide(L)'
;MILKESGQVRGRDSLEGDPEVKSAVKVCQVTQTDVVKGTLDKFFDRYSTWNALRKGVAWLLRFKTYLCSMSKTRRDTTRVEQGRLSVSEIADAENAIFKYVQRVSFLGIEGDVKELPVRKWNRDSRLKGLIKLHPVLIDGVMRVGGRIKHAPVSEDVKHPIILPCHHHVTGLIIVHFHAMVGHSGAGMTWSSLRQKFWVVRGGGAVRRVLGKCFLCRKRNAPLGKQIMANLPPPRVTPEEPPVTFTGVDYFGPLYVKQGRSYVKR
;
A
#
# COMPACT_ATOMS: atom_id res chain seq x y z
N MET A 1 -63.75 38.49 6.10
CA MET A 1 -63.74 39.96 6.17
C MET A 1 -62.30 40.34 6.44
N ILE A 2 -61.48 40.83 5.51
CA ILE A 2 -61.63 42.01 4.65
C ILE A 2 -61.15 41.70 3.21
N LEU A 3 -61.76 42.37 2.23
CA LEU A 3 -61.58 42.25 0.77
C LEU A 3 -60.54 43.26 0.21
N LYS A 4 -60.08 42.96 -1.02
CA LYS A 4 -59.60 43.83 -2.13
C LYS A 4 -58.15 44.38 -2.05
N GLU A 5 -57.33 44.47 -3.11
CA GLU A 5 -57.52 44.66 -4.57
C GLU A 5 -56.33 44.08 -5.40
N SER A 6 -56.60 43.30 -6.46
CA SER A 6 -56.29 43.55 -7.90
C SER A 6 -55.05 44.39 -8.26
N GLY A 7 -54.07 43.72 -8.88
CA GLY A 7 -53.05 44.33 -9.72
C GLY A 7 -52.65 43.36 -10.83
N GLN A 8 -53.32 43.45 -11.98
CA GLN A 8 -52.97 42.70 -13.18
C GLN A 8 -52.17 43.62 -14.10
N VAL A 9 -50.87 43.36 -14.27
CA VAL A 9 -50.11 43.91 -15.39
C VAL A 9 -49.52 42.73 -16.18
N ARG A 10 -49.97 42.66 -17.43
CA ARG A 10 -49.53 41.75 -18.48
C ARG A 10 -48.09 42.06 -18.86
N GLY A 11 -47.29 41.04 -19.10
CA GLY A 11 -45.95 41.16 -19.67
C GLY A 11 -45.26 39.80 -19.70
N ARG A 12 -45.66 38.96 -20.65
CA ARG A 12 -44.98 37.72 -20.99
C ARG A 12 -43.87 38.11 -21.97
N ASP A 13 -42.62 38.16 -21.51
CA ASP A 13 -41.47 38.10 -22.42
C ASP A 13 -40.43 37.13 -21.85
N SER A 14 -40.16 36.13 -22.67
CA SER A 14 -39.30 35.00 -22.43
C SER A 14 -37.83 35.44 -22.45
N LEU A 15 -37.12 35.33 -21.32
CA LEU A 15 -35.65 35.41 -21.28
C LEU A 15 -35.04 34.00 -21.16
N GLU A 16 -35.50 33.10 -22.03
CA GLU A 16 -34.90 31.78 -22.21
C GLU A 16 -33.89 31.88 -23.35
N GLY A 17 -32.71 32.46 -23.08
CA GLY A 17 -31.65 32.60 -24.10
C GLY A 17 -30.64 33.74 -23.93
N ASP A 18 -30.53 34.38 -22.77
CA ASP A 18 -29.55 35.45 -22.55
C ASP A 18 -28.12 34.87 -22.36
N PRO A 19 -27.14 35.18 -23.22
CA PRO A 19 -25.75 34.70 -23.10
C PRO A 19 -25.00 35.28 -21.89
N GLU A 20 -25.51 36.30 -21.21
CA GLU A 20 -24.89 36.87 -20.00
C GLU A 20 -25.35 36.20 -18.70
N VAL A 21 -26.43 35.40 -18.74
CA VAL A 21 -26.90 34.64 -17.57
C VAL A 21 -26.10 33.34 -17.45
N LYS A 22 -25.01 33.38 -16.67
CA LYS A 22 -24.25 32.18 -16.32
C LYS A 22 -25.18 31.16 -15.65
N SER A 23 -25.36 30.01 -16.29
CA SER A 23 -26.08 28.88 -15.72
C SER A 23 -25.52 28.56 -14.33
N ALA A 24 -26.40 28.28 -13.38
CA ALA A 24 -26.01 28.00 -11.99
C ALA A 24 -25.00 26.84 -11.98
N VAL A 25 -23.72 27.17 -11.80
CA VAL A 25 -22.64 26.20 -11.70
C VAL A 25 -22.90 25.39 -10.45
N LYS A 26 -23.27 24.12 -10.63
CA LYS A 26 -23.40 23.17 -9.53
C LYS A 26 -22.00 22.86 -9.02
N VAL A 27 -21.49 23.69 -8.10
CA VAL A 27 -20.22 23.46 -7.42
C VAL A 27 -20.40 22.28 -6.48
N CYS A 28 -20.00 21.09 -6.93
CA CYS A 28 -19.86 19.94 -6.07
C CYS A 28 -18.64 20.16 -5.15
N GLN A 29 -18.86 20.73 -3.97
CA GLN A 29 -17.86 20.66 -2.91
C GLN A 29 -17.75 19.22 -2.42
N VAL A 30 -16.63 18.58 -2.68
CA VAL A 30 -16.24 17.33 -2.02
C VAL A 30 -15.66 17.71 -0.67
N THR A 31 -16.46 17.67 0.38
CA THR A 31 -15.95 17.69 1.75
C THR A 31 -15.26 16.35 2.00
N GLN A 32 -13.93 16.34 2.08
CA GLN A 32 -13.24 15.24 2.74
C GLN A 32 -13.69 15.26 4.19
N THR A 33 -14.56 14.33 4.57
CA THR A 33 -14.68 13.97 5.98
C THR A 33 -13.35 13.35 6.35
N ASP A 34 -12.55 14.09 7.12
CA ASP A 34 -11.40 13.51 7.81
C ASP A 34 -11.96 12.40 8.69
N VAL A 35 -11.90 11.17 8.19
CA VAL A 35 -12.18 9.98 8.97
C VAL A 35 -11.22 10.07 10.14
N VAL A 36 -11.75 10.34 11.34
CA VAL A 36 -10.95 10.47 12.55
C VAL A 36 -10.16 9.18 12.71
N LYS A 37 -8.90 9.19 12.26
CA LYS A 37 -8.02 8.04 12.33
C LYS A 37 -7.88 7.67 13.79
N GLY A 38 -8.09 6.40 14.12
CA GLY A 38 -7.94 5.91 15.48
C GLY A 38 -6.54 6.20 16.01
N THR A 39 -6.40 6.37 17.32
CA THR A 39 -5.08 6.56 17.97
C THR A 39 -4.09 5.45 17.59
N LEU A 40 -4.58 4.23 17.42
CA LEU A 40 -3.78 3.09 16.97
C LEU A 40 -3.39 3.16 15.50
N ASP A 41 -4.22 3.71 14.61
CA ASP A 41 -3.85 3.95 13.21
C ASP A 41 -2.70 4.94 13.11
N LYS A 42 -2.76 6.04 13.89
CA LYS A 42 -1.66 7.00 14.01
C LYS A 42 -0.40 6.33 14.56
N PHE A 43 -0.55 5.43 15.54
CA PHE A 43 0.57 4.65 16.07
C PHE A 43 1.21 3.76 14.99
N PHE A 44 0.40 3.07 14.17
CA PHE A 44 0.88 2.21 13.09
C PHE A 44 1.55 2.99 11.96
N ASP A 45 1.02 4.17 11.61
CA ASP A 45 1.56 5.04 10.56
C ASP A 45 3.01 5.48 10.84
N ARG A 46 3.46 5.48 12.12
CA ARG A 46 4.85 5.79 12.50
C ARG A 46 5.86 4.71 12.10
N TYR A 47 5.41 3.49 11.86
CA TYR A 47 6.30 2.38 11.51
C TYR A 47 6.42 2.22 9.99
N SER A 48 7.65 2.07 9.51
CA SER A 48 7.97 1.88 8.10
C SER A 48 8.28 0.43 7.72
N THR A 49 8.45 -0.47 8.71
CA THR A 49 8.73 -1.89 8.47
C THR A 49 7.79 -2.78 9.27
N TRP A 50 7.43 -3.92 8.68
CA TRP A 50 6.53 -4.90 9.31
C TRP A 50 7.11 -5.46 10.61
N ASN A 51 8.41 -5.78 10.63
CA ASN A 51 9.06 -6.34 11.83
C ASN A 51 9.17 -5.33 12.98
N ALA A 52 9.45 -4.05 12.68
CA ALA A 52 9.47 -3.02 13.72
C ALA A 52 8.08 -2.81 14.32
N LEU A 53 7.04 -2.84 13.48
CA LEU A 53 5.66 -2.74 13.96
C LEU A 53 5.30 -3.90 14.88
N ARG A 54 5.59 -5.16 14.49
CA ARG A 54 5.34 -6.35 15.33
C ARG A 54 6.00 -6.23 16.70
N LYS A 55 7.29 -5.85 16.73
CA LYS A 55 8.03 -5.64 17.98
C LYS A 55 7.45 -4.51 18.82
N GLY A 56 7.10 -3.38 18.20
CA GLY A 56 6.49 -2.24 18.89
C GLY A 56 5.15 -2.59 19.53
N VAL A 57 4.30 -3.35 18.83
CA VAL A 57 3.03 -3.83 19.38
C VAL A 57 3.24 -4.90 20.46
N ALA A 58 4.23 -5.77 20.31
CA ALA A 58 4.54 -6.78 21.35
C ALA A 58 4.95 -6.11 22.67
N TRP A 59 5.81 -5.08 22.62
CA TRP A 59 6.13 -4.27 23.79
C TRP A 59 4.91 -3.57 24.39
N LEU A 60 4.02 -3.04 23.55
CA LEU A 60 2.78 -2.41 24.02
C LEU A 60 1.86 -3.41 24.73
N LEU A 61 1.76 -4.64 24.22
CA LEU A 61 0.98 -5.71 24.87
C LEU A 61 1.61 -6.14 26.20
N ARG A 62 2.93 -6.29 26.27
CA ARG A 62 3.64 -6.57 27.52
C ARG A 62 3.48 -5.44 28.54
N PHE A 63 3.52 -4.19 28.08
CA PHE A 63 3.26 -3.04 28.96
C PHE A 63 1.81 -3.03 29.46
N LYS A 64 0.84 -3.40 28.60
CA LYS A 64 -0.56 -3.56 29.00
C LYS A 64 -0.71 -4.65 30.07
N THR A 65 -0.08 -5.82 29.90
CA THR A 65 -0.17 -6.91 30.90
C THR A 65 0.47 -6.48 32.23
N TYR A 66 1.58 -5.73 32.18
CA TYR A 66 2.19 -5.11 33.35
C TYR A 66 1.22 -4.16 34.07
N LEU A 67 0.61 -3.19 33.39
CA LEU A 67 -0.36 -2.27 34.00
C LEU A 67 -1.57 -3.01 34.59
N CYS A 68 -2.08 -4.04 33.90
CA CYS A 68 -3.17 -4.87 34.40
C CYS A 68 -2.77 -5.68 35.65
N SER A 69 -1.51 -6.11 35.76
CA SER A 69 -1.00 -6.80 36.95
C SER A 69 -0.88 -5.87 38.16
N MET A 70 -0.62 -4.58 37.91
CA MET A 70 -0.55 -3.53 38.94
C MET A 70 -1.92 -3.07 39.44
N SER A 71 -2.95 -3.15 38.60
CA SER A 71 -4.32 -2.79 38.95
C SER A 71 -5.05 -3.84 39.79
N LYS A 72 -4.56 -5.08 39.90
CA LYS A 72 -5.23 -6.16 40.66
C LYS A 72 -4.90 -6.05 42.15
N THR A 73 -5.89 -6.32 43.00
CA THR A 73 -5.80 -6.25 44.48
C THR A 73 -4.64 -7.08 45.05
N ARG A 74 -4.29 -8.19 44.40
CA ARG A 74 -3.01 -8.88 44.58
C ARG A 74 -2.07 -8.50 43.44
N ARG A 75 -1.04 -7.71 43.76
CA ARG A 75 0.07 -7.41 42.86
C ARG A 75 0.82 -8.72 42.58
N ASP A 76 0.64 -9.25 41.38
CA ASP A 76 1.37 -10.43 40.93
C ASP A 76 2.25 -10.04 39.74
N THR A 77 3.42 -9.50 40.05
CA THR A 77 4.44 -9.07 39.08
C THR A 77 5.19 -10.25 38.46
N THR A 78 5.05 -11.47 39.00
CA THR A 78 5.79 -12.65 38.54
C THR A 78 5.38 -13.10 37.14
N ARG A 79 4.20 -12.68 36.68
CA ARG A 79 3.65 -13.04 35.35
C ARG A 79 4.19 -12.21 34.20
N VAL A 80 4.94 -11.14 34.47
CA VAL A 80 5.48 -10.28 33.40
C VAL A 80 6.90 -10.72 33.11
N GLU A 81 7.10 -11.31 31.93
CA GLU A 81 8.44 -11.69 31.45
C GLU A 81 9.36 -10.46 31.38
N GLN A 82 10.51 -10.56 32.04
CA GLN A 82 11.54 -9.52 32.03
C GLN A 82 12.59 -9.84 30.96
N GLY A 83 13.11 -8.81 30.29
CA GLY A 83 14.17 -8.96 29.29
C GLY A 83 13.68 -8.94 27.84
N ARG A 84 14.34 -9.69 26.96
CA ARG A 84 14.06 -9.67 25.51
C ARG A 84 12.65 -10.19 25.19
N LEU A 85 12.09 -9.75 24.06
CA LEU A 85 10.80 -10.24 23.56
C LEU A 85 10.92 -11.71 23.15
N SER A 86 9.95 -12.52 23.57
CA SER A 86 9.84 -13.91 23.15
C SER A 86 9.16 -14.03 21.78
N VAL A 87 9.34 -15.17 21.11
CA VAL A 87 8.73 -15.41 19.79
C VAL A 87 7.21 -15.51 19.89
N SER A 88 6.70 -16.08 20.99
CA SER A 88 5.26 -16.17 21.28
C SER A 88 4.63 -14.78 21.39
N GLU A 89 5.25 -13.84 22.11
CA GLU A 89 4.72 -12.47 22.22
C GLU A 89 4.69 -11.74 20.88
N ILE A 90 5.67 -11.99 20.01
CA ILE A 90 5.68 -11.42 18.66
C ILE A 90 4.55 -12.03 17.81
N ALA A 91 4.26 -13.32 17.98
CA ALA A 91 3.14 -13.99 17.31
C ALA A 91 1.79 -13.48 17.82
N ASP A 92 1.65 -13.27 19.13
CA ASP A 92 0.46 -12.70 19.75
C ASP A 92 0.22 -11.26 19.30
N ALA A 93 1.30 -10.46 19.20
CA ALA A 93 1.25 -9.11 18.66
C ALA A 93 0.81 -9.10 17.19
N GLU A 94 1.35 -10.02 16.38
CA GLU A 94 0.93 -10.18 14.99
C GLU A 94 -0.57 -10.49 14.88
N ASN A 95 -1.07 -11.45 15.67
CA ASN A 95 -2.50 -11.76 15.74
C ASN A 95 -3.35 -10.56 16.22
N ALA A 96 -2.89 -9.81 17.23
CA ALA A 96 -3.57 -8.64 17.74
C ALA A 96 -3.68 -7.52 16.69
N ILE A 97 -2.63 -7.29 15.91
CA ILE A 97 -2.64 -6.34 14.78
C ILE A 97 -3.73 -6.75 13.78
N PHE A 98 -3.78 -8.03 13.38
CA PHE A 98 -4.79 -8.48 12.41
C PHE A 98 -6.21 -8.35 12.94
N LYS A 99 -6.45 -8.70 14.20
CA LYS A 99 -7.75 -8.50 14.86
C LYS A 99 -8.21 -7.05 14.77
N TYR A 100 -7.30 -6.12 15.06
CA TYR A 100 -7.59 -4.69 14.99
C TYR A 100 -7.86 -4.24 13.55
N VAL A 101 -6.97 -4.55 12.60
CA VAL A 101 -7.09 -4.13 11.20
C VAL A 101 -8.40 -4.62 10.58
N GLN A 102 -8.77 -5.88 10.86
CA GLN A 102 -10.03 -6.46 10.39
C GLN A 102 -11.25 -5.80 11.03
N ARG A 103 -11.20 -5.52 12.33
CA ARG A 103 -12.29 -4.82 13.04
C ARG A 103 -12.54 -3.43 12.47
N VAL A 104 -11.48 -2.65 12.27
CA VAL A 104 -11.58 -1.29 11.73
C VAL A 104 -12.09 -1.30 10.28
N SER A 105 -11.56 -2.20 9.46
CA SER A 105 -11.81 -2.16 8.01
C SER A 105 -13.11 -2.83 7.59
N PHE A 106 -13.54 -3.88 8.29
CA PHE A 106 -14.68 -4.70 7.87
C PHE A 106 -15.88 -4.58 8.81
N LEU A 107 -15.69 -4.30 10.10
CA LEU A 107 -16.76 -4.42 11.09
C LEU A 107 -17.34 -3.09 11.59
N GLY A 108 -16.81 -1.94 11.14
CA GLY A 108 -17.43 -0.64 11.35
C GLY A 108 -17.87 -0.40 12.80
N ILE A 109 -16.91 -0.38 13.73
CA ILE A 109 -17.00 0.10 15.13
C ILE A 109 -18.04 -0.63 16.02
N GLU A 110 -17.52 -1.22 17.12
CA GLU A 110 -18.24 -1.68 18.33
C GLU A 110 -19.22 -2.87 18.23
N GLY A 111 -18.89 -3.86 17.40
CA GLY A 111 -19.43 -5.22 17.57
C GLY A 111 -18.35 -6.17 18.06
N ASP A 112 -18.52 -6.77 19.24
CA ASP A 112 -17.64 -7.81 19.73
C ASP A 112 -17.55 -8.95 18.70
N VAL A 113 -16.32 -9.34 18.33
CA VAL A 113 -16.03 -10.34 17.27
C VAL A 113 -16.61 -11.72 17.61
N LYS A 114 -17.03 -11.93 18.87
CA LYS A 114 -17.57 -13.19 19.37
C LYS A 114 -18.99 -13.49 18.87
N GLU A 115 -19.77 -12.51 18.43
CA GLU A 115 -21.17 -12.72 18.01
C GLU A 115 -21.57 -11.95 16.75
N LEU A 116 -20.83 -12.14 15.66
CA LEU A 116 -21.33 -11.75 14.35
C LEU A 116 -21.82 -12.99 13.60
N PRO A 117 -23.10 -13.38 13.76
CA PRO A 117 -23.66 -14.43 12.92
C PRO A 117 -23.50 -13.99 11.46
N VAL A 118 -23.02 -14.91 10.63
CA VAL A 118 -22.85 -14.80 9.17
C VAL A 118 -24.08 -14.17 8.48
N ARG A 119 -25.24 -14.19 9.13
CA ARG A 119 -26.52 -13.57 8.71
C ARG A 119 -26.55 -12.04 8.64
N LYS A 120 -25.78 -11.26 9.43
CA LYS A 120 -25.80 -9.78 9.36
C LYS A 120 -24.99 -9.20 8.17
N TRP A 121 -24.24 -10.03 7.45
CA TRP A 121 -23.34 -9.63 6.37
C TRP A 121 -24.06 -9.16 5.08
N ASN A 122 -25.36 -9.45 4.96
CA ASN A 122 -26.13 -9.15 3.75
C ASN A 122 -26.48 -7.66 3.55
N ARG A 123 -26.30 -6.80 4.58
CA ARG A 123 -26.72 -5.39 4.51
C ARG A 123 -25.64 -4.38 4.12
N ASP A 124 -24.35 -4.71 4.28
CA ASP A 124 -23.26 -3.76 4.02
C ASP A 124 -22.56 -4.05 2.68
N SER A 125 -22.55 -3.07 1.76
CA SER A 125 -21.99 -3.22 0.40
C SER A 125 -20.50 -3.57 0.41
N ARG A 126 -19.78 -3.19 1.47
CA ARG A 126 -18.35 -3.46 1.70
C ARG A 126 -18.05 -4.94 1.98
N LEU A 127 -19.04 -5.67 2.52
CA LEU A 127 -18.90 -7.06 2.97
C LEU A 127 -19.41 -8.08 1.95
N LYS A 128 -20.20 -7.66 0.95
CA LYS A 128 -20.76 -8.54 -0.10
C LYS A 128 -19.70 -9.33 -0.87
N GLY A 129 -18.52 -8.74 -1.09
CA GLY A 129 -17.40 -9.42 -1.74
C GLY A 129 -16.71 -10.46 -0.85
N LEU A 130 -16.76 -10.30 0.47
CA LEU A 130 -16.14 -11.20 1.43
C LEU A 130 -16.96 -12.46 1.68
N ILE A 131 -18.30 -12.39 1.57
CA ILE A 131 -19.18 -13.56 1.73
C ILE A 131 -18.79 -14.69 0.75
N LYS A 132 -18.38 -14.34 -0.48
CA LYS A 132 -17.92 -15.31 -1.49
C LYS A 132 -16.69 -16.12 -1.05
N LEU A 133 -15.94 -15.62 -0.06
CA LEU A 133 -14.75 -16.27 0.48
C LEU A 133 -15.08 -17.21 1.65
N HIS A 134 -16.37 -17.37 2.02
CA HIS A 134 -16.81 -18.16 3.17
C HIS A 134 -15.94 -17.93 4.42
N PRO A 135 -15.89 -16.70 4.97
CA PRO A 135 -14.96 -16.36 6.03
C PRO A 135 -15.18 -17.23 7.27
N VAL A 136 -14.09 -17.76 7.83
CA VAL A 136 -14.07 -18.55 9.07
C VAL A 136 -13.28 -17.77 10.12
N LEU A 137 -13.72 -17.84 11.38
CA LEU A 137 -13.01 -17.24 12.50
C LEU A 137 -12.12 -18.31 13.16
N ILE A 138 -10.80 -18.12 13.10
CA ILE A 138 -9.81 -18.99 13.76
C ILE A 138 -8.92 -18.08 14.61
N ASP A 139 -8.77 -18.40 15.89
CA ASP A 139 -8.04 -17.59 16.88
C ASP A 139 -8.51 -16.12 16.98
N GLY A 140 -9.77 -15.86 16.63
CA GLY A 140 -10.36 -14.53 16.60
C GLY A 140 -9.93 -13.67 15.39
N VAL A 141 -9.26 -14.27 14.40
CA VAL A 141 -8.88 -13.63 13.13
C VAL A 141 -9.72 -14.23 12.00
N MET A 142 -10.20 -13.38 11.12
CA MET A 142 -10.98 -13.78 9.95
C MET A 142 -10.05 -14.34 8.87
N ARG A 143 -10.29 -15.58 8.49
CA ARG A 143 -9.55 -16.31 7.45
C ARG A 143 -10.50 -16.77 6.35
N VAL A 144 -9.96 -17.01 5.16
CA VAL A 144 -10.75 -17.54 4.03
C VAL A 144 -11.16 -18.98 4.30
N GLY A 145 -12.43 -19.30 4.06
CA GLY A 145 -12.91 -20.68 4.01
C GLY A 145 -12.50 -21.31 2.67
N GLY A 146 -11.62 -22.30 2.73
CA GLY A 146 -11.10 -23.01 1.55
C GLY A 146 -11.78 -24.36 1.30
N ARG A 147 -11.59 -24.87 0.07
CA ARG A 147 -11.92 -26.26 -0.33
C ARG A 147 -10.77 -27.24 -0.11
N ILE A 148 -9.58 -26.75 0.26
CA ILE A 148 -8.34 -27.52 0.39
C ILE A 148 -8.05 -27.98 1.83
N LYS A 149 -9.09 -28.21 2.64
CA LYS A 149 -8.95 -28.57 4.06
C LYS A 149 -8.12 -29.84 4.28
N HIS A 150 -8.27 -30.82 3.39
CA HIS A 150 -7.57 -32.11 3.45
C HIS A 150 -6.21 -32.12 2.74
N ALA A 151 -5.78 -31.02 2.13
CA ALA A 151 -4.47 -30.98 1.46
C ALA A 151 -3.33 -31.09 2.49
N PRO A 152 -2.19 -31.75 2.15
CA PRO A 152 -1.03 -31.88 3.02
C PRO A 152 -0.18 -30.59 2.99
N VAL A 153 -0.80 -29.45 3.31
CA VAL A 153 -0.17 -28.12 3.34
C VAL A 153 -0.43 -27.46 4.69
N SER A 154 0.36 -26.44 5.03
CA SER A 154 0.19 -25.70 6.29
C SER A 154 -1.17 -25.01 6.39
N GLU A 155 -1.68 -24.87 7.61
CA GLU A 155 -2.99 -24.26 7.87
C GLU A 155 -3.10 -22.82 7.34
N ASP A 156 -2.02 -22.06 7.37
CA ASP A 156 -1.96 -20.69 6.82
C ASP A 156 -2.22 -20.64 5.30
N VAL A 157 -1.86 -21.70 4.56
CA VAL A 157 -2.13 -21.82 3.12
C VAL A 157 -3.56 -22.27 2.87
N LYS A 158 -4.10 -23.15 3.73
CA LYS A 158 -5.50 -23.62 3.64
C LYS A 158 -6.48 -22.50 3.92
N HIS A 159 -6.16 -21.71 4.95
CA HIS A 159 -7.00 -20.67 5.52
C HIS A 159 -6.21 -19.36 5.65
N PRO A 160 -5.92 -18.68 4.53
CA PRO A 160 -5.17 -17.43 4.55
C PRO A 160 -5.95 -16.31 5.25
N ILE A 161 -5.22 -15.43 5.95
CA ILE A 161 -5.78 -14.32 6.73
C ILE A 161 -6.30 -13.23 5.79
N ILE A 162 -7.55 -12.79 5.98
CA ILE A 162 -8.16 -11.77 5.13
C ILE A 162 -7.64 -10.38 5.53
N LEU A 163 -7.12 -9.63 4.56
CA LEU A 163 -6.61 -8.27 4.78
C LEU A 163 -7.28 -7.25 3.84
N PRO A 164 -7.51 -6.01 4.29
CA PRO A 164 -8.04 -4.93 3.45
C PRO A 164 -7.00 -4.45 2.43
N CYS A 165 -7.43 -4.04 1.24
CA CYS A 165 -6.53 -3.46 0.23
C CYS A 165 -5.96 -2.10 0.62
N HIS A 166 -6.69 -1.31 1.39
CA HIS A 166 -6.36 0.09 1.70
C HIS A 166 -6.11 0.26 3.20
N HIS A 167 -4.99 -0.29 3.68
CA HIS A 167 -4.53 -0.09 5.05
C HIS A 167 -3.01 -0.02 5.07
N HIS A 168 -2.43 0.81 5.95
CA HIS A 168 -0.98 0.99 6.08
C HIS A 168 -0.27 -0.33 6.38
N VAL A 169 -0.77 -1.07 7.37
CA VAL A 169 -0.30 -2.43 7.73
C VAL A 169 -0.24 -3.37 6.53
N THR A 170 -1.27 -3.43 5.68
CA THR A 170 -1.24 -4.26 4.46
C THR A 170 -0.10 -3.83 3.53
N GLY A 171 0.15 -2.51 3.41
CA GLY A 171 1.29 -1.98 2.66
C GLY A 171 2.63 -2.46 3.22
N LEU A 172 2.82 -2.38 4.54
CA LEU A 172 4.04 -2.85 5.22
C LEU A 172 4.30 -4.34 4.96
N ILE A 173 3.25 -5.16 5.02
CA ILE A 173 3.34 -6.60 4.75
C ILE A 173 3.74 -6.84 3.29
N ILE A 174 3.10 -6.15 2.33
CA ILE A 174 3.47 -6.29 0.91
C ILE A 174 4.94 -5.90 0.68
N VAL A 175 5.42 -4.81 1.27
CA VAL A 175 6.83 -4.40 1.17
C VAL A 175 7.76 -5.45 1.79
N HIS A 176 7.38 -6.03 2.92
CA HIS A 176 8.16 -7.08 3.57
C HIS A 176 8.32 -8.32 2.69
N PHE A 177 7.21 -8.84 2.13
CA PHE A 177 7.25 -9.97 1.20
C PHE A 177 7.96 -9.63 -0.10
N HIS A 178 7.81 -8.40 -0.60
CA HIS A 178 8.49 -7.93 -1.79
C HIS A 178 10.02 -7.94 -1.64
N ALA A 179 10.52 -7.51 -0.48
CA ALA A 179 11.94 -7.58 -0.14
C ALA A 179 12.40 -9.05 0.04
N MET A 180 11.58 -9.89 0.67
CA MET A 180 11.86 -11.32 0.89
C MET A 180 12.05 -12.10 -0.43
N VAL A 181 11.24 -11.80 -1.45
CA VAL A 181 11.39 -12.41 -2.79
C VAL A 181 12.42 -11.68 -3.66
N GLY A 182 13.27 -10.83 -3.08
CA GLY A 182 14.38 -10.18 -3.78
C GLY A 182 13.95 -9.20 -4.88
N HIS A 183 12.81 -8.53 -4.71
CA HIS A 183 12.26 -7.58 -5.69
C HIS A 183 11.91 -8.18 -7.06
N SER A 184 11.61 -9.49 -7.12
CA SER A 184 11.30 -10.27 -8.35
C SER A 184 9.96 -9.94 -9.04
N GLY A 185 9.41 -8.74 -8.81
CA GLY A 185 8.18 -8.26 -9.45
C GLY A 185 6.88 -8.63 -8.72
N ALA A 186 5.76 -8.20 -9.31
CA ALA A 186 4.44 -8.27 -8.67
C ALA A 186 3.85 -9.67 -8.60
N GLY A 187 4.06 -10.50 -9.63
CA GLY A 187 3.57 -11.88 -9.66
C GLY A 187 4.16 -12.72 -8.54
N MET A 188 5.49 -12.74 -8.42
CA MET A 188 6.18 -13.48 -7.37
C MET A 188 5.82 -13.00 -5.96
N THR A 189 5.78 -11.67 -5.77
CA THR A 189 5.36 -11.08 -4.49
C THR A 189 3.93 -11.50 -4.13
N TRP A 190 3.01 -11.51 -5.10
CA TRP A 190 1.63 -11.93 -4.86
C TRP A 190 1.55 -13.41 -4.51
N SER A 191 2.22 -14.29 -5.26
CA SER A 191 2.21 -15.73 -4.98
C SER A 191 2.73 -16.05 -3.57
N SER A 192 3.85 -15.43 -3.16
CA SER A 192 4.38 -15.60 -1.80
C SER A 192 3.43 -15.04 -0.74
N LEU A 193 2.82 -13.87 -0.98
CA LEU A 193 1.83 -13.29 -0.07
C LEU A 193 0.61 -14.21 0.13
N ARG A 194 0.14 -14.88 -0.93
CA ARG A 194 -1.02 -15.79 -0.90
C ARG A 194 -0.82 -17.05 -0.07
N GLN A 195 0.42 -17.41 0.24
CA GLN A 195 0.70 -18.55 1.13
C GLN A 195 0.24 -18.30 2.57
N LYS A 196 0.05 -17.04 2.98
CA LYS A 196 -0.39 -16.67 4.34
C LYS A 196 -1.56 -15.69 4.37
N PHE A 197 -1.70 -14.83 3.37
CA PHE A 197 -2.63 -13.70 3.37
C PHE A 197 -3.52 -13.66 2.13
N TRP A 198 -4.79 -13.35 2.35
CA TRP A 198 -5.76 -13.03 1.31
C TRP A 198 -6.09 -11.54 1.34
N VAL A 199 -5.36 -10.75 0.55
CA VAL A 199 -5.66 -9.33 0.39
C VAL A 199 -6.84 -9.15 -0.56
N VAL A 200 -7.90 -8.48 -0.12
CA VAL A 200 -9.05 -8.11 -0.97
C VAL A 200 -8.52 -7.27 -2.14
N ARG A 201 -8.85 -7.63 -3.40
CA ARG A 201 -8.27 -6.98 -4.60
C ARG A 201 -6.73 -6.96 -4.59
N GLY A 202 -6.10 -8.03 -4.07
CA GLY A 202 -4.67 -8.12 -3.77
C GLY A 202 -3.74 -7.72 -4.92
N GLY A 203 -4.05 -8.08 -6.17
CA GLY A 203 -3.22 -7.72 -7.31
C GLY A 203 -3.06 -6.25 -7.58
N GLY A 204 -4.14 -5.48 -7.39
CA GLY A 204 -4.09 -4.03 -7.48
C GLY A 204 -3.30 -3.44 -6.32
N ALA A 205 -3.49 -3.97 -5.11
CA ALA A 205 -2.75 -3.53 -3.93
C ALA A 205 -1.24 -3.77 -4.06
N VAL A 206 -0.83 -4.96 -4.52
CA VAL A 206 0.58 -5.30 -4.74
C VAL A 206 1.20 -4.37 -5.78
N ARG A 207 0.60 -4.23 -6.96
CA ARG A 207 1.11 -3.32 -8.01
C ARG A 207 1.22 -1.87 -7.53
N ARG A 208 0.22 -1.39 -6.79
CA ARG A 208 0.21 -0.03 -6.21
C ARG A 208 1.36 0.19 -5.23
N VAL A 209 1.66 -0.79 -4.39
CA VAL A 209 2.76 -0.69 -3.41
C VAL A 209 4.12 -0.81 -4.11
N LEU A 210 4.28 -1.77 -5.02
CA LEU A 210 5.52 -1.99 -5.77
C LEU A 210 5.87 -0.81 -6.69
N GLY A 211 4.87 -0.15 -7.28
CA GLY A 211 5.09 1.06 -8.08
C GLY A 211 5.75 2.21 -7.30
N LYS A 212 5.65 2.22 -5.97
CA LYS A 212 6.33 3.18 -5.10
C LYS A 212 7.74 2.73 -4.68
N CYS A 213 8.10 1.46 -4.88
CA CYS A 213 9.41 0.93 -4.50
C CYS A 213 10.52 1.65 -5.27
N PHE A 214 11.42 2.31 -4.55
CA PHE A 214 12.55 3.03 -5.14
C PHE A 214 13.51 2.08 -5.89
N LEU A 215 13.86 0.94 -5.27
CA LEU A 215 14.79 -0.03 -5.86
C LEU A 215 14.27 -0.58 -7.20
N CYS A 216 12.99 -0.96 -7.26
CA CYS A 216 12.37 -1.42 -8.51
C CYS A 216 12.30 -0.30 -9.55
N ARG A 217 11.95 0.93 -9.15
CA ARG A 217 11.92 2.06 -10.08
C ARG A 217 13.29 2.37 -10.66
N LYS A 218 14.34 2.32 -9.84
CA LYS A 218 15.73 2.51 -10.28
C LYS A 218 16.19 1.39 -11.21
N ARG A 219 15.90 0.13 -10.87
CA ARG A 219 16.31 -1.05 -11.65
C ARG A 219 15.59 -1.15 -12.99
N ASN A 220 14.30 -0.81 -13.02
CA ASN A 220 13.45 -0.90 -14.19
C ASN A 220 13.27 0.47 -14.87
N ALA A 221 14.16 1.44 -14.59
CA ALA A 221 14.11 2.72 -15.25
C ALA A 221 14.27 2.51 -16.77
N PRO A 222 13.45 3.17 -17.60
CA PRO A 222 13.63 3.07 -19.04
C PRO A 222 15.03 3.57 -19.40
N LEU A 223 15.69 2.86 -20.32
CA LEU A 223 16.95 3.33 -20.87
C LEU A 223 16.70 4.66 -21.59
N GLY A 224 17.63 5.60 -21.41
CA GLY A 224 17.64 6.81 -22.23
C GLY A 224 17.72 6.42 -23.70
N LYS A 225 16.91 7.06 -24.53
CA LYS A 225 17.06 6.91 -25.98
C LYS A 225 18.26 7.74 -26.41
N GLN A 226 19.29 7.08 -26.91
CA GLN A 226 20.39 7.79 -27.55
C GLN A 226 19.85 8.40 -28.86
N ILE A 227 19.78 9.73 -28.91
CA ILE A 227 19.54 10.45 -30.15
C ILE A 227 20.91 10.58 -30.82
N MET A 228 21.10 9.87 -31.94
CA MET A 228 22.28 10.06 -32.76
C MET A 228 22.16 11.42 -33.46
N ALA A 229 23.21 12.23 -33.39
CA ALA A 229 23.28 13.43 -34.23
C ALA A 229 23.26 13.03 -35.71
N ASN A 230 22.83 13.96 -36.57
CA ASN A 230 22.95 13.78 -38.01
C ASN A 230 24.40 13.46 -38.38
N LEU A 231 24.58 12.52 -39.31
CA LEU A 231 25.91 12.17 -39.82
C LEU A 231 26.57 13.42 -40.40
N PRO A 232 27.85 13.69 -40.11
CA PRO A 232 28.54 14.83 -40.68
C PRO A 232 28.67 14.65 -42.20
N PRO A 233 28.71 15.74 -43.00
CA PRO A 233 28.78 15.68 -44.46
C PRO A 233 29.84 14.71 -45.00
N PRO A 234 31.07 14.62 -44.44
CA PRO A 234 32.08 13.65 -44.85
C PRO A 234 31.66 12.17 -44.86
N ARG A 235 30.60 11.79 -44.14
CA ARG A 235 30.09 10.40 -44.11
C ARG A 235 29.00 10.11 -45.15
N VAL A 236 28.48 11.15 -45.81
CA VAL A 236 27.29 11.04 -46.68
C VAL A 236 27.50 11.66 -48.07
N THR A 237 28.58 12.42 -48.28
CA THR A 237 28.95 12.97 -49.58
C THR A 237 29.75 11.94 -50.40
N PRO A 238 29.20 11.42 -51.50
CA PRO A 238 29.99 10.64 -52.46
C PRO A 238 30.92 11.57 -53.26
N GLU A 239 31.84 10.98 -54.03
CA GLU A 239 32.65 11.67 -55.06
C GLU A 239 33.79 12.59 -54.57
N GLU A 240 34.15 12.52 -53.30
CA GLU A 240 35.34 13.20 -52.78
C GLU A 240 36.63 12.41 -53.07
N PRO A 241 37.76 13.07 -53.38
CA PRO A 241 39.03 12.39 -53.60
C PRO A 241 39.46 11.53 -52.39
N PRO A 242 40.26 10.47 -52.61
CA PRO A 242 40.85 9.70 -51.51
C PRO A 242 41.63 10.62 -50.55
N VAL A 243 41.48 10.38 -49.24
CA VAL A 243 42.20 11.12 -48.16
C VAL A 243 41.71 12.57 -47.93
N THR A 244 40.62 13.03 -48.58
CA THR A 244 40.03 14.37 -48.31
C THR A 244 39.60 14.56 -46.86
N PHE A 245 39.05 13.52 -46.23
CA PHE A 245 38.68 13.52 -44.82
C PHE A 245 39.43 12.42 -44.08
N THR A 246 40.25 12.80 -43.10
CA THR A 246 40.99 11.87 -42.24
C THR A 246 40.60 12.05 -40.78
N GLY A 247 40.33 10.94 -40.11
CA GLY A 247 40.11 10.91 -38.66
C GLY A 247 41.39 10.46 -37.97
N VAL A 248 41.94 11.31 -37.11
CA VAL A 248 43.06 10.93 -36.23
C VAL A 248 42.50 10.84 -34.83
N ASP A 249 42.64 9.66 -34.22
CA ASP A 249 42.30 9.44 -32.81
C ASP A 249 43.55 8.96 -32.07
N TYR A 250 43.78 9.51 -30.88
CA TYR A 250 44.90 9.10 -30.03
C TYR A 250 44.37 8.22 -28.92
N PHE A 251 44.87 6.99 -28.86
CA PHE A 251 44.42 6.06 -27.83
C PHE A 251 45.06 6.38 -26.47
N GLY A 252 44.25 6.87 -25.54
CA GLY A 252 44.50 6.86 -24.10
C GLY A 252 45.80 7.55 -23.63
N PRO A 253 46.12 7.44 -22.33
CA PRO A 253 47.30 8.10 -21.79
C PRO A 253 48.59 7.54 -22.39
N LEU A 254 49.31 8.39 -23.11
CA LEU A 254 50.63 8.09 -23.63
C LEU A 254 51.65 8.38 -22.54
N TYR A 255 52.24 7.32 -21.98
CA TYR A 255 53.36 7.47 -21.05
C TYR A 255 54.62 7.76 -21.86
N VAL A 256 55.15 8.96 -21.72
CA VAL A 256 56.41 9.36 -22.33
C VAL A 256 57.52 9.33 -21.29
N LYS A 257 58.72 8.92 -21.70
CA LYS A 257 59.89 8.93 -20.84
C LYS A 257 60.50 10.33 -20.82
N GLN A 258 60.52 10.99 -19.66
CA GLN A 258 61.19 12.26 -19.44
C GLN A 258 62.38 12.03 -18.50
N GLY A 259 63.59 11.90 -19.07
CA GLY A 259 64.78 11.54 -18.30
C GLY A 259 64.66 10.15 -17.67
N ARG A 260 64.62 10.09 -16.32
CA ARG A 260 64.50 8.84 -15.55
C ARG A 260 63.05 8.50 -15.13
N SER A 261 62.07 9.34 -15.45
CA SER A 261 60.67 9.12 -15.09
C SER A 261 59.79 8.89 -16.32
N TYR A 262 58.69 8.17 -16.13
CA TYR A 262 57.60 8.07 -17.10
C TYR A 262 56.50 9.04 -16.68
N VAL A 263 56.17 9.97 -17.56
CA VAL A 263 55.15 11.01 -17.32
C VAL A 263 54.00 10.77 -18.29
N LYS A 264 52.78 10.93 -17.80
CA LYS A 264 51.56 10.84 -18.61
C LYS A 264 51.42 12.16 -19.39
N ARG A 265 51.47 12.08 -20.72
CA ARG A 265 51.27 13.23 -21.62
C ARG A 265 49.81 13.31 -22.05
#